data_AF-A0A9E2Q8L9-F1
#
_entry.id   AF-A0A9E2Q8L9-F1
#
_cell.length_a   1.000
_cell.length_b   1.000
_cell.length_c   1.000
_cell.angle_alpha   90.00
_cell.angle_beta   90.00
_cell.angle_gamma   90.00
#
_symmetry.space_group_name_H-M   'P 1'
#
loop_
_entity.id
_entity.type
_entity.pdbx_description
1 polymer ?
#
loop_
_entity_poly.entity_id
_entity_poly.type
_entity_poly.pdbx_seq_one_letter_code
_entity_poly.pdbx_strand_id
1 'polypeptide(L)'
;MADQTARQRARRAALDAQARMRARRMEQERRRDALGVVVVSALAERDVVVSACEARAGEALAKMTEQEALSLAEAVEWCGGADLLTVREAARLRQAAQQARTTNTDAGASGTGGVGSGDGGSGGGRAAG
;
A
#
# COMPACT_ATOMS: atom_id res chain seq x y z
N MET A 1 -37.84 39.40 -37.25
CA MET A 1 -36.37 39.40 -37.02
C MET A 1 -35.99 39.46 -35.53
N ALA A 2 -36.65 40.27 -34.68
CA ALA A 2 -36.34 40.35 -33.24
C ALA A 2 -36.48 39.02 -32.47
N ASP A 3 -37.55 38.25 -32.71
CA ASP A 3 -37.79 36.96 -32.01
C ASP A 3 -36.73 35.89 -32.30
N GLN A 4 -36.15 35.89 -33.51
CA GLN A 4 -35.10 34.95 -33.89
C GLN A 4 -33.80 35.26 -33.13
N THR A 5 -33.47 36.55 -32.97
CA THR A 5 -32.30 36.98 -32.19
C THR A 5 -32.47 36.73 -30.69
N ALA A 6 -33.69 36.86 -30.15
CA ALA A 6 -34.00 36.53 -28.76
C ALA A 6 -33.82 35.03 -28.47
N ARG A 7 -34.33 34.16 -29.35
CA ARG A 7 -34.16 32.70 -29.23
C ARG A 7 -32.69 32.27 -29.29
N GLN A 8 -31.89 32.88 -30.17
CA GLN A 8 -30.44 32.58 -30.25
C GLN A 8 -29.70 33.00 -28.97
N ARG A 9 -29.99 34.18 -28.43
CA ARG A 9 -29.43 34.64 -27.14
C ARG A 9 -29.81 33.72 -25.99
N ALA A 10 -31.08 33.32 -25.92
CA ALA A 10 -31.56 32.38 -24.90
C ALA A 10 -30.84 31.02 -24.99
N ARG A 11 -30.67 30.48 -26.21
CA ARG A 11 -29.92 29.22 -26.43
C ARG A 11 -28.46 29.33 -25.98
N ARG A 12 -27.78 30.43 -26.33
CA ARG A 12 -26.39 30.67 -25.90
C ARG A 12 -26.29 30.73 -24.38
N ALA A 13 -27.16 31.50 -23.72
CA ALA A 13 -27.19 31.61 -22.27
C ALA A 13 -27.42 30.25 -21.59
N ALA A 14 -28.32 29.42 -22.13
CA ALA A 14 -28.58 28.07 -21.63
C ALA A 14 -27.35 27.16 -21.78
N LEU A 15 -26.68 27.17 -22.94
CA LEU A 15 -25.46 26.38 -23.17
C LEU A 15 -24.32 26.81 -22.25
N ASP A 16 -24.13 28.12 -22.06
CA ASP A 16 -23.11 28.65 -21.16
C ASP A 16 -23.39 28.25 -19.69
N ALA A 17 -24.66 28.28 -19.27
CA ALA A 17 -25.06 27.81 -17.95
C ALA A 17 -24.79 26.31 -17.77
N GLN A 18 -25.10 25.49 -18.77
CA GLN A 18 -24.79 24.05 -18.74
C GLN A 18 -23.28 23.79 -18.68
N ALA A 19 -22.48 24.52 -19.47
CA ALA A 19 -21.03 24.39 -19.47
C ALA A 19 -20.44 24.73 -18.09
N ARG A 20 -20.89 25.83 -17.46
CA ARG A 20 -20.48 26.18 -16.09
C ARG A 20 -20.84 25.11 -15.07
N MET A 21 -22.03 24.53 -15.17
CA MET A 21 -22.45 23.46 -14.26
C MET A 21 -21.61 22.19 -14.42
N ARG A 22 -21.30 21.78 -15.66
CA ARG A 22 -20.40 20.65 -15.92
C ARG A 22 -18.99 20.92 -15.41
N ALA A 23 -18.45 22.10 -15.67
CA ALA A 23 -17.13 22.48 -15.17
C ALA A 23 -17.06 22.43 -13.63
N ARG A 24 -18.08 22.95 -12.94
CA ARG A 24 -18.17 22.88 -11.47
C ARG A 24 -18.23 21.45 -10.96
N ARG A 25 -18.97 20.55 -11.62
CA ARG A 25 -19.04 19.13 -11.26
C ARG A 25 -17.71 18.43 -11.45
N MET A 26 -17.07 18.60 -12.61
CA MET A 26 -15.73 18.04 -12.85
C MET A 26 -14.71 18.55 -11.83
N GLU A 27 -14.78 19.82 -11.45
CA GLU A 27 -13.89 20.37 -10.43
C GLU A 27 -14.19 19.82 -9.03
N GLN A 28 -15.45 19.54 -8.70
CA GLN A 28 -15.80 18.85 -7.45
C GLN A 28 -15.33 17.40 -7.46
N GLU A 29 -15.50 16.69 -8.57
CA GLU A 29 -15.03 15.31 -8.74
C GLU A 29 -13.50 15.25 -8.62
N ARG A 30 -12.75 16.09 -9.35
CA ARG A 30 -11.29 16.17 -9.24
C ARG A 30 -10.81 16.43 -7.82
N ARG A 31 -11.47 17.36 -7.10
CA ARG A 31 -11.14 17.62 -5.69
C ARG A 31 -11.41 16.42 -4.79
N ARG A 32 -12.52 15.70 -5.01
CA ARG A 32 -12.84 14.48 -4.26
C ARG A 32 -11.85 13.36 -4.56
N ASP A 33 -11.48 13.19 -5.82
CA ASP A 33 -10.49 12.18 -6.24
C ASP A 33 -9.13 12.46 -5.58
N ALA A 34 -8.68 13.71 -5.62
CA ALA A 34 -7.43 14.13 -4.97
C ALA A 34 -7.45 13.88 -3.46
N LEU A 35 -8.55 14.22 -2.78
CA LEU A 35 -8.72 13.94 -1.35
C LEU A 35 -8.75 12.43 -1.07
N GLY A 36 -9.40 11.65 -1.92
CA GLY A 36 -9.43 10.18 -1.81
C GLY A 36 -8.04 9.57 -1.88
N VAL A 37 -7.21 10.02 -2.83
CA VAL A 37 -5.81 9.60 -2.94
C VAL A 37 -5.05 9.94 -1.66
N VAL A 38 -5.17 11.16 -1.14
CA VAL A 38 -4.50 11.57 0.11
C VAL A 38 -4.89 10.67 1.28
N VAL A 39 -6.18 10.36 1.43
CA VAL A 39 -6.65 9.49 2.53
C VAL A 39 -6.06 8.09 2.41
N VAL A 40 -6.15 7.47 1.23
CA VAL A 40 -5.67 6.10 1.04
C VAL A 40 -4.15 6.00 1.19
N SER A 41 -3.40 6.97 0.65
CA SER A 41 -1.95 7.02 0.82
C SER A 41 -1.54 7.17 2.29
N ALA A 42 -2.16 8.09 3.03
CA ALA A 42 -1.86 8.27 4.45
C ALA A 42 -2.17 7.03 5.29
N LEU A 43 -3.26 6.31 4.98
CA LEU A 43 -3.58 5.05 5.64
C LEU A 43 -2.56 3.96 5.31
N ALA A 44 -2.16 3.83 4.04
CA ALA A 44 -1.15 2.86 3.63
C ALA A 44 0.21 3.12 4.30
N GLU A 45 0.65 4.38 4.35
CA GLU A 45 1.88 4.79 5.05
C GLU A 45 1.81 4.48 6.54
N ARG A 46 0.68 4.78 7.19
CA ARG A 46 0.44 4.42 8.59
C ARG A 46 0.54 2.92 8.80
N ASP A 47 -0.09 2.14 7.94
CA ASP A 47 -0.14 0.67 8.09
C ASP A 47 1.26 0.05 7.94
N VAL A 48 2.15 0.63 7.13
CA VAL A 48 3.57 0.25 7.09
C VAL A 48 4.25 0.47 8.44
N VAL A 49 4.06 1.65 9.04
CA VAL A 49 4.65 1.97 10.36
C VAL A 49 4.07 1.07 11.46
N VAL A 50 2.75 0.87 11.47
CA VAL A 50 2.07 -0.02 12.43
C VAL A 50 2.62 -1.44 12.30
N SER A 51 2.72 -1.97 11.07
CA SER A 51 3.26 -3.31 10.84
C SER A 51 4.71 -3.45 11.35
N ALA A 52 5.56 -2.45 11.11
CA ALA A 52 6.92 -2.44 11.63
C ALA A 52 6.99 -2.38 13.18
N CYS A 53 6.06 -1.66 13.81
CA CYS A 53 5.93 -1.64 15.26
C CYS A 53 5.45 -2.99 15.80
N GLU A 54 4.43 -3.59 15.19
CA GLU A 54 3.90 -4.90 15.57
C GLU A 54 4.95 -6.01 15.42
N ALA A 55 5.75 -5.98 14.35
CA ALA A 55 6.83 -6.94 14.14
C ALA A 55 7.88 -6.86 15.25
N ARG A 56 8.31 -5.64 15.64
CA ARG A 56 9.25 -5.42 16.75
C ARG A 56 8.67 -5.89 18.09
N ALA A 57 7.40 -5.60 18.35
CA ALA A 57 6.73 -6.06 19.56
C ALA A 57 6.64 -7.60 19.61
N GLY A 58 6.25 -8.23 18.49
CA GLY A 58 6.19 -9.68 18.36
C GLY A 58 7.56 -10.36 18.50
N GLU A 59 8.63 -9.73 18.01
CA GLU A 59 9.99 -10.21 18.20
C GLU A 59 10.42 -10.12 19.67
N ALA A 60 10.11 -9.03 20.37
CA ALA A 60 10.36 -8.91 21.80
C ALA A 60 9.62 -9.98 22.61
N LEU A 61 8.33 -10.21 22.31
CA LEU A 61 7.53 -11.28 22.92
C LEU A 61 8.12 -12.67 22.63
N ALA A 62 8.62 -12.90 21.41
CA ALA A 62 9.30 -14.16 21.09
C ALA A 62 10.54 -14.35 21.99
N LYS A 63 11.39 -13.33 22.14
CA LYS A 63 12.58 -13.37 23.01
C LYS A 63 12.21 -13.62 24.47
N MET A 64 11.19 -12.96 25.01
CA MET A 64 10.71 -13.21 26.37
C MET A 64 10.29 -14.68 26.57
N THR A 65 9.60 -15.28 25.59
CA THR A 65 9.16 -16.67 25.71
C THR A 65 10.25 -17.70 25.40
N GLU A 66 11.18 -17.39 24.51
CA GLU A 66 12.20 -18.33 24.02
C GLU A 66 13.51 -18.28 24.83
N GLN A 67 13.93 -17.08 25.24
CA GLN A 67 15.22 -16.85 25.91
C GLN A 67 15.06 -16.75 27.43
N GLU A 68 13.99 -16.10 27.89
CA GLU A 68 13.70 -15.93 29.32
C GLU A 68 12.74 -17.01 29.85
N ALA A 69 12.29 -17.91 28.97
CA ALA A 69 11.41 -19.04 29.28
C ALA A 69 10.08 -18.65 29.96
N LEU A 70 9.62 -17.41 29.76
CA LEU A 70 8.34 -16.93 30.27
C LEU A 70 7.18 -17.58 29.51
N SER A 71 6.09 -17.87 30.21
CA SER A 71 4.81 -18.10 29.55
C SER A 71 4.31 -16.80 28.91
N LEU A 72 3.43 -16.92 27.91
CA LEU A 72 2.89 -15.74 27.24
C LEU A 72 2.05 -14.86 28.18
N ALA A 73 1.42 -15.46 29.19
CA ALA A 73 0.66 -14.73 30.21
C ALA A 73 1.60 -13.93 31.12
N GLU A 74 2.71 -14.52 31.58
CA GLU A 74 3.72 -13.80 32.36
C GLU A 74 4.36 -12.66 31.56
N ALA A 75 4.65 -12.89 30.28
CA ALA A 75 5.16 -11.83 29.40
C ALA A 75 4.18 -10.66 29.29
N VAL A 76 2.87 -10.93 29.24
CA VAL A 76 1.82 -9.90 29.26
C VAL A 76 1.81 -9.12 30.59
N GLU A 77 1.93 -9.81 31.72
CA GLU A 77 2.02 -9.14 33.04
C GLU A 77 3.23 -8.20 33.10
N TRP A 78 4.39 -8.63 32.57
CA TRP A 78 5.56 -7.76 32.43
C TRP A 78 5.35 -6.57 31.48
N CYS A 79 4.43 -6.69 30.51
CA CYS A 79 4.01 -5.61 29.63
C CYS A 79 2.94 -4.68 30.24
N GLY A 80 2.65 -4.80 31.54
CA GLY A 80 1.64 -3.98 32.23
C GLY A 80 0.25 -4.62 32.26
N GLY A 81 0.16 -5.92 32.01
CA GLY A 81 -1.05 -6.72 32.17
C GLY A 81 -2.06 -6.55 31.04
N ALA A 82 -3.22 -7.18 31.23
CA ALA A 82 -4.28 -7.27 30.22
C ALA A 82 -4.94 -5.93 29.85
N ASP A 83 -4.73 -4.87 30.64
CA ASP A 83 -5.23 -3.52 30.34
C ASP A 83 -4.48 -2.87 29.18
N LEU A 84 -3.21 -3.24 28.97
CA LEU A 84 -2.37 -2.70 27.89
C LEU A 84 -2.16 -3.69 26.75
N LEU A 85 -2.08 -4.99 27.06
CA LEU A 85 -1.84 -6.04 26.06
C LEU A 85 -2.53 -7.33 26.48
N THR A 86 -3.54 -7.77 25.73
CA THR A 86 -4.17 -9.05 26.04
C THR A 86 -3.30 -10.24 25.60
N VAL A 87 -3.45 -11.40 26.24
CA VAL A 87 -2.75 -12.64 25.85
C VAL A 87 -3.04 -13.02 24.39
N ARG A 88 -4.27 -12.77 23.92
CA ARG A 88 -4.65 -13.03 22.52
C ARG A 88 -3.90 -12.12 21.54
N GLU A 89 -3.75 -10.84 21.87
CA GLU A 89 -2.98 -9.90 21.05
C GLU A 89 -1.49 -10.23 21.07
N ALA A 90 -0.93 -10.54 22.25
CA ALA A 90 0.45 -10.98 22.38
C ALA A 90 0.71 -12.24 21.53
N ALA A 91 -0.22 -13.19 21.51
CA ALA A 91 -0.13 -14.39 20.67
C ALA A 91 -0.12 -14.03 19.18
N ARG A 92 -1.03 -13.13 18.75
CA ARG A 92 -1.10 -12.64 17.37
C ARG A 92 0.20 -11.96 16.94
N LEU A 93 0.73 -11.05 17.76
CA LEU A 93 1.98 -10.33 17.48
C LEU A 93 3.16 -11.29 17.34
N ARG A 94 3.29 -12.26 18.26
CA ARG A 94 4.36 -13.27 18.19
C ARG A 94 4.26 -14.12 16.93
N GLN A 95 3.05 -14.55 16.55
CA GLN A 95 2.83 -15.32 15.32
C GLN A 95 3.16 -14.50 14.06
N ALA A 96 2.74 -13.24 14.01
CA ALA A 96 3.06 -12.35 12.90
C ALA A 96 4.57 -12.16 12.73
N ALA A 97 5.31 -12.00 13.83
CA ALA A 97 6.77 -11.91 13.79
C ALA A 97 7.43 -13.22 13.29
N GLN A 98 6.88 -14.40 13.65
CA GLN A 98 7.36 -15.68 13.13
C GLN A 98 7.14 -15.81 11.62
N GLN A 99 5.96 -15.43 11.13
CA GLN A 99 5.63 -15.44 9.70
C GLN A 99 6.50 -14.45 8.89
N ALA A 100 6.81 -13.29 9.46
CA ALA A 100 7.73 -12.33 8.85
C ALA A 100 9.16 -12.90 8.72
N ARG A 101 9.61 -13.71 9.69
CA ARG A 101 10.92 -14.39 9.60
C ARG A 101 10.94 -15.47 8.52
N THR A 102 9.87 -16.26 8.38
CA THR A 102 9.81 -17.33 7.36
C THR A 102 9.77 -16.74 5.95
N THR A 103 8.95 -15.72 5.71
CA THR A 103 8.85 -15.06 4.39
C THR A 103 10.17 -14.43 3.95
N ASN A 104 10.94 -13.82 4.85
CA ASN A 104 12.29 -13.32 4.55
C ASN A 104 13.29 -14.45 4.24
N THR A 105 13.13 -15.62 4.85
CA THR A 105 14.01 -16.78 4.63
C THR A 105 13.79 -17.38 3.24
N ASP A 106 12.52 -17.48 2.81
CA ASP A 106 12.16 -18.00 1.48
C ASP A 106 12.59 -17.06 0.34
N ALA A 107 12.54 -15.73 0.56
CA ALA A 107 13.05 -14.76 -0.41
C ALA A 107 14.58 -14.89 -0.61
N GLY A 108 15.33 -15.16 0.46
CA GLY A 108 16.79 -15.36 0.41
C GLY A 108 17.24 -16.67 -0.25
N ALA A 109 16.40 -17.71 -0.24
CA ALA A 109 16.72 -19.01 -0.84
C ALA A 109 16.59 -19.04 -2.39
N SER A 110 15.96 -18.03 -3.00
CA SER A 110 15.74 -17.96 -4.46
C SER A 110 16.88 -17.29 -5.26
N GLY A 111 17.94 -16.83 -4.58
CA GLY A 111 18.98 -15.98 -5.15
C GLY A 111 20.27 -16.65 -5.67
N THR A 112 20.32 -17.97 -5.89
CA THR A 112 21.55 -18.62 -6.38
C THR A 112 21.28 -19.75 -7.38
N GLY A 113 21.51 -19.49 -8.68
CA GLY A 113 21.62 -20.55 -9.69
C GLY A 113 21.36 -20.09 -11.12
N GLY A 114 22.39 -19.55 -11.79
CA GLY A 114 22.29 -19.22 -13.22
C GLY A 114 23.56 -18.60 -13.78
N VAL A 115 24.68 -19.32 -13.65
CA VAL A 115 25.98 -19.00 -14.25
C VAL A 115 25.85 -18.84 -15.76
N GLY A 116 26.46 -17.78 -16.29
CA GLY A 116 26.50 -17.48 -17.72
C GLY A 116 27.18 -18.58 -18.54
N SER A 117 26.63 -18.81 -19.72
CA SER A 117 27.35 -19.41 -20.85
C SER A 117 27.23 -18.44 -22.00
N GLY A 118 28.24 -17.58 -22.12
CA GLY A 118 28.54 -16.88 -23.36
C GLY A 118 29.32 -17.84 -24.25
N ASP A 119 28.70 -18.24 -25.35
CA ASP A 119 29.31 -18.84 -26.54
C ASP A 119 28.21 -18.77 -27.60
N GLY A 120 28.37 -18.40 -28.85
CA GLY A 120 29.49 -18.11 -29.74
C GLY A 120 28.82 -17.68 -31.06
N GLY A 121 29.52 -16.90 -31.88
CA GLY A 121 28.90 -16.09 -32.92
C GLY A 121 28.30 -16.84 -34.12
N SER A 122 27.66 -16.08 -35.01
CA SER A 122 27.82 -16.28 -36.45
C SER A 122 27.46 -15.00 -37.20
N GLY A 123 28.46 -14.43 -37.88
CA GLY A 123 28.29 -13.39 -38.88
C GLY A 123 28.06 -14.01 -40.27
N GLY A 124 27.26 -13.32 -41.09
CA GLY A 124 27.04 -13.61 -42.51
C GLY A 124 25.58 -13.39 -42.89
N GLY A 125 25.21 -12.54 -43.84
CA GLY A 125 26.03 -11.77 -44.74
C GLY A 125 25.20 -10.88 -45.67
N ARG A 126 25.91 -9.87 -46.20
CA ARG A 126 25.89 -9.33 -47.56
C ARG A 126 24.63 -8.59 -48.08
N ALA A 127 24.87 -7.30 -48.29
CA ALA A 127 24.31 -6.50 -49.36
C ALA A 127 24.64 -7.05 -50.76
N ALA A 128 23.70 -6.93 -51.70
CA ALA A 128 23.92 -6.53 -53.10
C ALA A 128 22.60 -6.53 -53.88
N GLY A 129 22.37 -5.47 -54.67
CA GLY A 129 21.56 -5.50 -55.90
C GLY A 129 20.11 -5.07 -55.77
#